data_AF-A0A1F2YR07-F1
#
_entry.id   AF-A0A1F2YR07-F1
#
_cell.length_a   1.000
_cell.length_b   1.000
_cell.length_c   1.000
_cell.angle_alpha   90.00
_cell.angle_beta   90.00
_cell.angle_gamma   90.00
#
_symmetry.space_group_name_H-M   'P 1'
#
loop_
_entity.id
_entity.type
_entity.pdbx_description
1 polymer ?
#
loop_
_entity_poly.entity_id
_entity_poly.type
_entity_poly.pdbx_seq_one_letter_code
_entity_poly.pdbx_strand_id
1 'polypeptide(L)'
;MMWETARNIASLLSDISVICGVILIYLARKQLKASAEAINISRWDSLLSFEQDMFSRQANFISISQKIRDAKLENKGETELIKAEHEAAKEIYLNSVDRLATCILRGHFSDPEMRPDYSDFINNVVNQFKDDLGVATHYRNIVKLYDKWKDKV
;
A
#
# COMPACT_ATOMS: atom_id res chain seq x y z
N MET A 1 62.74 8.89 29.36
CA MET A 1 62.28 7.49 29.35
C MET A 1 60.77 7.36 29.60
N MET A 2 60.22 7.71 30.77
CA MET A 2 58.76 7.60 31.05
C MET A 2 57.84 8.38 30.09
N TRP A 3 58.27 9.55 29.61
CA TRP A 3 57.49 10.38 28.67
C TRP A 3 57.49 9.88 27.22
N GLU A 4 58.42 9.00 26.84
CA GLU A 4 58.47 8.39 25.50
C GLU A 4 57.64 7.11 25.46
N THR A 5 57.70 6.30 26.53
CA THR A 5 56.83 5.12 26.66
C THR A 5 55.36 5.51 26.74
N ALA A 6 55.01 6.59 27.45
CA ALA A 6 53.65 7.10 27.51
C ALA A 6 53.12 7.59 26.13
N ARG A 7 53.96 8.27 25.33
CA ARG A 7 53.59 8.71 23.98
C ARG A 7 53.36 7.53 23.02
N ASN A 8 54.21 6.51 23.08
CA ASN A 8 54.06 5.31 22.25
C ASN A 8 52.82 4.49 22.60
N ILE A 9 52.44 4.44 23.88
CA ILE A 9 51.19 3.77 24.31
C ILE A 9 49.96 4.56 23.82
N ALA A 10 50.01 5.89 23.89
CA ALA A 10 48.91 6.75 23.44
C ALA A 10 48.67 6.64 21.92
N SER A 11 49.74 6.57 21.11
CA SER A 11 49.60 6.41 19.65
C SER A 11 49.04 5.03 19.27
N LEU A 12 49.44 3.96 19.97
CA LEU A 12 48.88 2.62 19.74
C LEU A 12 47.38 2.55 20.05
N LEU A 13 46.93 3.24 21.12
CA LEU A 13 45.51 3.32 21.46
C LEU A 13 44.70 4.11 20.42
N SER A 14 45.26 5.20 19.87
CA SER A 14 44.58 5.93 18.79
C SER A 14 44.45 5.07 17.54
N ASP A 15 45.48 4.30 17.18
CA ASP A 15 45.45 3.45 15.99
C ASP A 15 44.43 2.30 16.10
N ILE A 16 44.35 1.68 17.28
CA ILE A 16 43.32 0.65 17.56
C ILE A 16 41.91 1.26 17.47
N SER A 17 41.71 2.48 17.98
CA SER A 17 40.41 3.15 17.94
C SER A 17 39.92 3.40 16.51
N VAL A 18 40.83 3.75 15.59
CA VAL A 18 40.52 3.95 14.18
C VAL A 18 40.12 2.63 13.52
N ILE A 19 40.84 1.55 13.80
CA ILE A 19 40.51 0.21 13.26
C ILE A 19 39.14 -0.25 13.77
N CYS A 20 38.87 -0.11 15.08
CA CYS A 20 37.56 -0.42 15.66
C CYS A 20 36.45 0.43 15.01
N GLY A 21 36.69 1.73 14.78
CA GLY A 21 35.74 2.62 14.12
C GLY A 21 35.39 2.17 12.70
N VAL A 22 36.39 1.75 11.90
CA VAL A 22 36.17 1.24 10.54
C VAL A 22 35.34 -0.05 10.56
N ILE A 23 35.63 -0.96 11.50
CA ILE A 23 34.86 -2.21 11.65
C ILE A 23 33.41 -1.92 12.03
N LEU A 24 33.16 -1.00 12.97
CA LEU A 24 31.80 -0.62 13.36
C LEU A 24 31.02 0.02 12.21
N ILE A 25 31.64 0.88 11.41
CA ILE A 25 31.02 1.46 10.21
C ILE A 25 30.66 0.36 9.20
N TYR A 26 31.54 -0.63 9.02
CA TYR A 26 31.27 -1.77 8.13
C TYR A 26 30.08 -2.62 8.62
N LEU A 27 30.04 -2.95 9.90
CA LEU A 27 28.93 -3.69 10.50
C LEU A 27 27.62 -2.91 10.42
N ALA A 28 27.64 -1.61 10.71
CA ALA A 28 26.49 -0.73 10.60
C ALA A 28 25.94 -0.68 9.16
N ARG A 29 26.81 -0.61 8.14
CA ARG A 29 26.41 -0.69 6.73
C ARG A 29 25.76 -2.01 6.37
N LYS A 30 26.29 -3.14 6.87
CA LYS A 30 25.69 -4.46 6.65
C LYS A 30 24.31 -4.56 7.28
N GLN A 31 24.15 -4.06 8.51
CA GLN A 31 22.88 -4.04 9.21
C GLN A 31 21.86 -3.14 8.51
N LEU A 32 22.25 -1.95 8.07
CA LEU A 32 21.36 -1.04 7.32
C LEU A 32 20.84 -1.67 6.03
N LYS A 33 21.69 -2.39 5.28
CA LYS A 33 21.28 -3.11 4.07
C LYS A 33 20.25 -4.21 4.39
N ALA A 34 20.55 -5.04 5.39
CA ALA A 34 19.63 -6.10 5.82
C ALA A 34 18.29 -5.54 6.31
N SER A 35 18.30 -4.43 7.05
CA SER A 35 17.08 -3.74 7.51
C SER A 35 16.29 -3.14 6.34
N ALA A 36 16.96 -2.56 5.34
CA ALA A 36 16.30 -2.03 4.15
C ALA A 36 15.62 -3.14 3.32
N GLU A 37 16.28 -4.28 3.17
CA GLU A 37 15.70 -5.46 2.50
C GLU A 37 14.49 -6.00 3.28
N ALA A 38 14.59 -6.11 4.61
CA ALA A 38 13.47 -6.54 5.44
C ALA A 38 12.27 -5.59 5.37
N ILE A 39 12.50 -4.27 5.34
CA ILE A 39 11.44 -3.26 5.14
C ILE A 39 10.75 -3.45 3.78
N ASN A 40 11.52 -3.69 2.73
CA ASN A 40 10.94 -3.92 1.40
C ASN A 40 10.07 -5.18 1.34
N ILE A 41 10.53 -6.29 1.92
CA ILE A 41 9.74 -7.53 2.00
C ILE A 41 8.45 -7.30 2.79
N SER A 42 8.55 -6.71 3.98
CA SER A 42 7.38 -6.41 4.81
C SER A 42 6.38 -5.47 4.13
N ARG A 43 6.86 -4.52 3.31
CA ARG A 43 6.02 -3.64 2.51
C ARG A 43 5.22 -4.42 1.46
N TRP A 44 5.85 -5.37 0.77
CA TRP A 44 5.18 -6.22 -0.21
C TRP A 44 4.18 -7.18 0.43
N ASP A 45 4.52 -7.79 1.56
CA ASP A 45 3.58 -8.64 2.31
C ASP A 45 2.34 -7.86 2.77
N SER A 46 2.54 -6.60 3.19
CA SER A 46 1.44 -5.71 3.56
C SER A 46 0.55 -5.38 2.36
N LEU A 47 1.13 -5.18 1.16
CA LEU A 47 0.37 -4.95 -0.06
C LEU A 47 -0.44 -6.19 -0.46
N LEU A 48 0.18 -7.37 -0.46
CA LEU A 48 -0.50 -8.62 -0.81
C LEU A 48 -1.64 -8.94 0.15
N SER A 49 -1.44 -8.76 1.46
CA SER A 49 -2.50 -8.93 2.45
C SER A 49 -3.65 -7.94 2.22
N PHE A 50 -3.32 -6.69 1.89
CA PHE A 50 -4.30 -5.66 1.57
C PHE A 50 -5.08 -5.99 0.28
N GLU A 51 -4.41 -6.47 -0.77
CA GLU A 51 -5.04 -6.93 -2.01
C GLU A 51 -6.03 -8.07 -1.74
N GLN A 52 -5.62 -9.07 -0.95
CA GLN A 52 -6.49 -10.18 -0.58
C GLN A 52 -7.74 -9.72 0.17
N ASP A 53 -7.59 -8.78 1.12
CA ASP A 53 -8.74 -8.18 1.82
C ASP A 53 -9.63 -7.38 0.86
N MET A 54 -9.04 -6.60 -0.05
CA MET A 54 -9.78 -5.85 -1.08
C MET A 54 -10.58 -6.78 -2.00
N PHE A 55 -9.98 -7.88 -2.48
CA PHE A 55 -10.66 -8.87 -3.31
C PHE A 55 -11.75 -9.61 -2.53
N SER A 56 -11.55 -9.90 -1.25
CA SER A 56 -12.60 -10.47 -0.39
C SER A 56 -13.81 -9.55 -0.28
N ARG A 57 -13.59 -8.25 -0.09
CA ARG A 57 -14.67 -7.24 -0.07
C ARG A 57 -15.38 -7.13 -1.42
N GLN A 58 -14.64 -7.18 -2.52
CA GLN A 58 -15.21 -7.20 -3.86
C GLN A 58 -16.09 -8.44 -4.08
N ALA A 59 -15.60 -9.62 -3.68
CA ALA A 59 -16.35 -10.87 -3.78
C ALA A 59 -17.63 -10.83 -2.95
N ASN A 60 -17.59 -10.27 -1.74
CA ASN A 60 -18.76 -10.05 -0.90
C ASN A 60 -19.78 -9.14 -1.59
N PHE A 61 -19.34 -8.01 -2.14
CA PHE A 61 -20.19 -7.08 -2.89
C PHE A 61 -20.86 -7.76 -4.10
N ILE A 62 -20.12 -8.56 -4.87
CA ILE A 62 -20.64 -9.32 -6.01
C ILE A 62 -21.64 -10.38 -5.54
N SER A 63 -21.37 -11.08 -4.43
CA SER A 63 -22.27 -12.10 -3.90
C SER A 63 -23.62 -11.51 -3.47
N ILE A 64 -23.63 -10.30 -2.87
CA ILE A 64 -24.86 -9.62 -2.48
C ILE A 64 -25.59 -9.10 -3.72
N SER A 65 -24.86 -8.61 -4.73
CA SER A 65 -25.42 -8.22 -6.02
C SER A 65 -26.16 -9.39 -6.69
N GLN A 66 -25.61 -10.60 -6.60
CA GLN A 66 -26.26 -11.83 -7.09
C GLN A 66 -27.52 -12.14 -6.28
N LYS A 67 -27.47 -12.09 -4.95
CA LYS A 67 -28.67 -12.29 -4.09
C LYS A 67 -29.81 -11.32 -4.43
N ILE A 68 -29.50 -10.05 -4.72
CA ILE A 68 -30.52 -9.09 -5.17
C ILE A 68 -31.13 -9.52 -6.50
N ARG A 69 -30.31 -9.99 -7.44
CA ARG A 69 -30.78 -10.45 -8.75
C ARG A 69 -31.72 -11.65 -8.59
N ASP A 70 -31.35 -12.61 -7.76
CA ASP A 70 -32.13 -13.82 -7.52
C ASP A 70 -33.44 -13.51 -6.77
N ALA A 71 -33.39 -12.66 -5.73
CA ALA A 71 -34.58 -12.22 -4.99
C ALA A 71 -35.59 -11.48 -5.88
N LYS A 72 -35.12 -10.70 -6.85
CA LYS A 72 -35.99 -10.04 -7.86
C LYS A 72 -36.66 -11.05 -8.78
N LEU A 73 -35.99 -12.14 -9.15
CA LEU A 73 -36.57 -13.20 -9.99
C LEU A 73 -37.63 -14.00 -9.22
N GLU A 74 -37.46 -14.17 -7.91
CA GLU A 74 -38.36 -14.95 -7.05
C GLU A 74 -39.52 -14.13 -6.45
N ASN A 75 -39.66 -12.82 -6.76
CA ASN A 75 -40.68 -11.92 -6.21
C ASN A 75 -40.77 -11.91 -4.67
N LYS A 76 -39.64 -12.16 -3.98
CA LYS A 76 -39.58 -12.15 -2.51
C LYS A 76 -39.47 -10.70 -2.01
N GLY A 77 -40.42 -10.29 -1.18
CA GLY A 77 -40.54 -8.93 -0.62
C GLY A 77 -39.43 -8.47 0.34
N GLU A 78 -38.35 -9.24 0.52
CA GLU A 78 -37.19 -8.90 1.37
C GLU A 78 -36.16 -7.98 0.68
N THR A 79 -36.56 -7.28 -0.38
CA THR A 79 -35.61 -6.58 -1.26
C THR A 79 -34.91 -5.39 -0.59
N GLU A 80 -35.54 -4.72 0.40
CA GLU A 80 -34.98 -3.49 0.99
C GLU A 80 -33.79 -3.75 1.93
N LEU A 81 -33.82 -4.82 2.73
CA LEU A 81 -32.68 -5.17 3.60
C LEU A 81 -31.46 -5.57 2.76
N ILE A 82 -31.66 -6.39 1.73
CA ILE A 82 -30.58 -6.83 0.84
C ILE A 82 -29.99 -5.65 0.05
N LYS A 83 -30.82 -4.67 -0.34
CA LYS A 83 -30.35 -3.42 -0.95
C LYS A 83 -29.47 -2.59 0.01
N ALA A 84 -29.87 -2.47 1.27
CA ALA A 84 -29.06 -1.76 2.27
C ALA A 84 -27.70 -2.46 2.49
N GLU A 85 -27.69 -3.80 2.56
CA GLU A 85 -26.46 -4.59 2.64
C GLU A 85 -25.57 -4.40 1.39
N HIS A 86 -26.17 -4.32 0.21
CA HIS A 86 -25.45 -4.07 -1.03
C HIS A 86 -24.76 -2.70 -1.06
N GLU A 87 -25.47 -1.65 -0.66
CA GLU A 87 -24.88 -0.30 -0.59
C GLU A 87 -23.75 -0.24 0.44
N ALA A 88 -23.92 -0.86 1.60
CA ALA A 88 -22.86 -0.95 2.61
C ALA A 88 -21.63 -1.72 2.08
N ALA A 89 -21.84 -2.85 1.40
CA ALA A 89 -20.76 -3.62 0.81
C ALA A 89 -20.02 -2.85 -0.30
N LYS A 90 -20.76 -2.09 -1.13
CA LYS A 90 -20.19 -1.19 -2.14
C LYS A 90 -19.30 -0.13 -1.49
N GLU A 91 -19.80 0.53 -0.44
CA GLU A 91 -19.05 1.54 0.30
C GLU A 91 -17.76 0.97 0.92
N ILE A 92 -17.83 -0.22 1.54
CA ILE A 92 -16.66 -0.89 2.11
C ILE A 92 -15.62 -1.22 1.05
N TYR A 93 -16.05 -1.65 -0.13
CA TYR A 93 -15.17 -1.94 -1.26
C TYR A 93 -14.53 -0.66 -1.82
N LEU A 94 -15.31 0.39 -2.11
CA LEU A 94 -14.78 1.66 -2.62
C LEU A 94 -13.84 2.33 -1.61
N ASN A 95 -14.12 2.21 -0.31
CA ASN A 95 -13.21 2.66 0.73
C ASN A 95 -11.87 1.90 0.74
N SER A 96 -11.85 0.59 0.44
CA SER A 96 -10.57 -0.11 0.23
C SER A 96 -9.85 0.43 -1.00
N VAL A 97 -10.53 0.64 -2.13
CA VAL A 97 -9.88 1.18 -3.32
C VAL A 97 -9.33 2.60 -3.09
N ASP A 98 -10.04 3.45 -2.34
CA ASP A 98 -9.56 4.80 -2.01
C ASP A 98 -8.32 4.77 -1.10
N ARG A 99 -8.23 3.80 -0.18
CA ARG A 99 -7.02 3.56 0.63
C ARG A 99 -5.85 3.11 -0.22
N LEU A 100 -6.06 2.20 -1.18
CA LEU A 100 -5.04 1.81 -2.16
C LEU A 100 -4.52 3.04 -2.91
N ALA A 101 -5.45 3.84 -3.45
CA ALA A 101 -5.11 5.03 -4.20
C ALA A 101 -4.33 6.04 -3.34
N THR A 102 -4.70 6.19 -2.06
CA THR A 102 -3.98 7.02 -1.10
C THR A 102 -2.54 6.53 -0.88
N CYS A 103 -2.34 5.21 -0.73
CA CYS A 103 -1.02 4.64 -0.52
C CYS A 103 -0.09 4.91 -1.72
N ILE A 104 -0.61 4.78 -2.93
CA ILE A 104 0.12 5.06 -4.18
C ILE A 104 0.41 6.56 -4.30
N LEU A 105 -0.60 7.42 -4.12
CA LEU A 105 -0.43 8.88 -4.23
C LEU A 105 0.58 9.45 -3.22
N ARG A 106 0.68 8.86 -2.03
CA ARG A 106 1.65 9.25 -0.99
C ARG A 106 3.05 8.66 -1.21
N GLY A 107 3.25 7.83 -2.23
CA GLY A 107 4.55 7.24 -2.54
C GLY A 107 4.98 6.13 -1.59
N HIS A 108 4.06 5.53 -0.82
CA HIS A 108 4.37 4.31 -0.06
C HIS A 108 4.75 3.17 -1.01
N PHE A 109 4.12 3.18 -2.19
CA PHE A 109 4.49 2.38 -3.35
C PHE A 109 4.85 3.32 -4.48
N SER A 110 5.86 2.96 -5.29
CA SER A 110 6.30 3.86 -6.35
C SER A 110 5.32 3.84 -7.52
N ASP A 111 4.95 5.02 -8.01
CA ASP A 111 4.07 5.19 -9.17
C ASP A 111 4.51 4.36 -10.40
N PRO A 112 5.81 4.33 -10.80
CA PRO A 112 6.26 3.55 -11.94
C PRO A 112 6.12 2.04 -11.77
N GLU A 113 6.24 1.52 -10.55
CA GLU A 113 6.02 0.10 -10.25
C GLU A 113 4.53 -0.24 -10.24
N MET A 114 3.69 0.63 -9.68
CA MET A 114 2.26 0.33 -9.48
C MET A 114 1.40 0.57 -10.72
N ARG A 115 1.74 1.54 -11.56
CA ARG A 115 0.91 1.95 -12.70
C ARG A 115 0.65 0.81 -13.70
N PRO A 116 1.64 0.01 -14.13
CA PRO A 116 1.39 -1.11 -15.04
C PRO A 116 0.38 -2.12 -14.50
N ASP A 117 0.46 -2.42 -13.20
CA ASP A 117 -0.37 -3.46 -12.57
C ASP A 117 -1.78 -2.98 -12.24
N TYR A 118 -1.92 -1.69 -11.90
CA TYR A 118 -3.16 -1.14 -11.34
C TYR A 118 -3.89 -0.13 -12.22
N SER A 119 -3.30 0.38 -13.29
CA SER A 119 -3.95 1.40 -14.12
C SER A 119 -5.27 0.91 -14.71
N ASP A 120 -5.30 -0.29 -15.28
CA ASP A 120 -6.51 -0.91 -15.81
C ASP A 120 -7.54 -1.18 -14.71
N PHE A 121 -7.09 -1.62 -13.53
CA PHE A 121 -7.97 -1.82 -12.38
C PHE A 121 -8.65 -0.52 -11.96
N ILE A 122 -7.88 0.56 -11.77
CA ILE A 122 -8.42 1.88 -11.39
C ILE A 122 -9.35 2.43 -12.48
N ASN A 123 -8.97 2.31 -13.76
CA ASN A 123 -9.82 2.70 -14.88
C ASN A 123 -11.16 1.95 -14.86
N ASN A 124 -11.14 0.65 -14.60
CA ASN A 124 -12.35 -0.18 -14.52
C ASN A 124 -13.22 0.23 -13.33
N VAL A 125 -12.64 0.48 -12.16
CA VAL A 125 -13.40 0.96 -10.99
C VAL A 125 -14.06 2.32 -11.29
N VAL A 126 -13.33 3.26 -11.88
CA VAL A 126 -13.88 4.58 -12.24
C VAL A 126 -15.02 4.48 -13.24
N ASN A 127 -14.89 3.61 -14.24
CA ASN A 127 -15.93 3.39 -15.23
C ASN A 127 -17.15 2.68 -14.65
N GLN A 128 -16.94 1.68 -13.78
CA GLN A 128 -18.01 0.89 -13.16
C GLN A 128 -18.83 1.70 -12.15
N PHE A 129 -18.18 2.57 -11.37
CA PHE A 129 -18.80 3.33 -10.27
C PHE A 129 -18.81 4.83 -10.56
N LYS A 130 -18.97 5.22 -11.82
CA LYS A 130 -18.91 6.61 -12.28
C LYS A 130 -19.89 7.52 -11.52
N ASP A 131 -21.06 7.01 -11.18
CA ASP A 131 -22.09 7.76 -10.46
C ASP A 131 -21.68 8.02 -8.99
N ASP A 132 -20.98 7.08 -8.35
CA ASP A 132 -20.45 7.22 -6.98
C ASP A 132 -19.15 8.07 -6.94
N LEU A 133 -18.47 8.22 -8.09
CA LEU A 133 -17.15 8.87 -8.23
C LEU A 133 -17.21 10.26 -8.88
N GLY A 134 -18.38 10.91 -8.85
CA GLY A 134 -18.57 12.26 -9.38
C GLY A 134 -17.85 13.39 -8.62
N VAL A 135 -18.14 14.64 -9.00
CA VAL A 135 -17.43 15.87 -8.55
C VAL A 135 -17.38 16.05 -7.03
N ALA A 136 -18.40 15.61 -6.30
CA ALA A 136 -18.50 15.73 -4.85
C ALA A 136 -18.17 14.43 -4.09
N THR A 137 -17.55 13.44 -4.75
CA THR A 137 -17.31 12.14 -4.13
C THR A 137 -16.43 12.22 -2.88
N HIS A 138 -16.69 11.33 -1.93
CA HIS A 138 -15.82 11.10 -0.78
C HIS A 138 -14.57 10.30 -1.15
N TYR A 139 -14.59 9.55 -2.27
CA TYR A 139 -13.49 8.73 -2.78
C TYR A 139 -12.53 9.52 -3.68
N ARG A 140 -12.07 10.67 -3.19
CA ARG A 140 -11.30 11.64 -3.98
C ARG A 140 -9.94 11.11 -4.43
N ASN A 141 -9.37 10.15 -3.72
CA ASN A 141 -8.04 9.65 -4.04
C ASN A 141 -8.09 8.72 -5.24
N ILE A 142 -9.18 7.96 -5.42
CA ILE A 142 -9.42 7.17 -6.64
C ILE A 142 -9.43 8.08 -7.87
N VAL A 143 -10.24 9.15 -7.84
CA VAL A 143 -10.35 10.11 -8.95
C VAL A 143 -9.01 10.79 -9.25
N LYS A 144 -8.31 11.28 -8.21
CA LYS A 144 -6.99 11.90 -8.37
C LYS A 144 -5.96 10.95 -8.98
N LEU A 145 -5.95 9.68 -8.56
CA LEU A 145 -5.02 8.70 -9.09
C LEU A 145 -5.34 8.38 -10.55
N TYR A 146 -6.62 8.23 -10.88
CA TYR A 146 -7.10 8.04 -12.24
C TYR A 146 -6.66 9.20 -13.15
N ASP A 147 -6.92 10.45 -12.77
CA ASP A 147 -6.53 11.63 -13.55
C ASP A 147 -5.00 11.69 -13.74
N LYS A 148 -4.23 11.46 -12.67
CA LYS A 148 -2.76 11.41 -12.71
C LYS A 148 -2.21 10.39 -13.70
N TRP A 149 -2.88 9.25 -13.86
CA TRP A 149 -2.45 8.17 -14.76
C TRP A 149 -3.02 8.28 -16.16
N LYS A 150 -4.17 8.93 -16.33
CA LYS A 150 -4.78 9.24 -17.62
C LYS A 150 -3.97 10.28 -18.40
N ASP A 151 -3.44 11.29 -17.71
CA ASP A 151 -2.68 12.39 -18.33
C ASP A 151 -1.28 11.97 -18.84
N LYS A 152 -0.83 10.76 -18.52
CA LYS A 152 0.50 10.23 -18.90
C LYS A 152 0.42 9.15 -19.99
N VAL A 153 -0.65 9.15 -20.78
CA VAL A 153 -0.81 8.34 -22.00
C VAL A 153 -0.34 9.15 -23.20
#